data_AF-A0A8B9GRJ6-F1
#
_entry.id   AF-A0A8B9GRJ6-F1
#
_cell.length_a   1.000
_cell.length_b   1.000
_cell.length_c   1.000
_cell.angle_alpha   90.00
_cell.angle_beta   90.00
_cell.angle_gamma   90.00
#
_symmetry.space_group_name_H-M   'P 1'
#
loop_
_entity.id
_entity.type
_entity.pdbx_description
1 polymer ?
#
loop_
_entity_poly.entity_id
_entity_poly.type
_entity_poly.pdbx_seq_one_letter_code
_entity_poly.pdbx_strand_id
1 'polypeptide(L)' 'MQKLNLSLNDAYDFVKRKKSNISPNFNFMGQLLDFERTLGLNSPCDNRSPNDQLFFTTPTNHNVFQLDTLEST' A
#
# COMPACT_ATOMS: atom_id res chain seq x y z
N MET A 1 6.82 8.99 -5.24
CA MET A 1 5.57 9.43 -4.59
C MET A 1 5.72 10.83 -4.00
N GLN A 2 6.26 11.03 -2.79
CA GLN A 2 6.30 12.36 -2.12
C GLN A 2 6.95 13.52 -2.92
N LYS A 3 8.19 13.36 -3.39
CA LYS A 3 8.94 14.48 -4.03
C LYS A 3 8.39 14.92 -5.38
N LEU A 4 7.69 14.03 -6.07
CA LEU A 4 7.20 14.24 -7.44
C LEU A 4 5.67 14.17 -7.50
N ASN A 5 5.00 14.06 -6.35
CA ASN A 5 3.56 13.85 -6.21
C ASN A 5 3.00 12.76 -7.15
N LEU A 6 3.78 11.70 -7.37
CA LEU A 6 3.40 10.56 -8.22
C LEU A 6 2.62 9.53 -7.42
N SER A 7 1.65 8.88 -8.08
CA SER A 7 1.04 7.66 -7.56
C SER A 7 2.10 6.56 -7.36
N LEU A 8 1.76 5.53 -6.58
CA LEU A 8 2.58 4.34 -6.41
C LEU A 8 2.81 3.65 -7.74
N ASN A 9 1.78 3.57 -8.59
CA ASN A 9 1.87 2.94 -9.89
C ASN A 9 2.85 3.69 -10.82
N ASP A 10 2.73 5.01 -10.90
CA ASP A 10 3.63 5.83 -11.72
C ASP A 10 5.07 5.81 -11.19
N ALA A 11 5.22 5.82 -9.87
CA ALA A 11 6.52 5.68 -9.23
C ALA A 11 7.15 4.31 -9.51
N TYR A 12 6.35 3.23 -9.48
CA TYR A 12 6.80 1.89 -9.80
C TYR A 12 7.27 1.78 -11.25
N ASP A 13 6.48 2.29 -12.21
CA ASP A 13 6.85 2.32 -13.63
C ASP A 13 8.09 3.16 -13.90
N PHE A 14 8.27 4.27 -13.18
CA PHE A 14 9.48 5.07 -13.26
C PHE A 14 10.72 4.29 -12.81
N VAL A 15 10.65 3.55 -11.70
CA VAL A 15 11.78 2.73 -11.23
C VAL A 15 11.99 1.52 -12.15
N LYS A 16 10.92 0.88 -12.61
CA LYS A 16 10.96 -0.29 -13.50
C LYS A 16 11.63 0.02 -14.84
N ARG A 17 11.41 1.22 -15.40
CA ARG A 17 12.10 1.67 -16.61
C ARG A 17 13.62 1.81 -16.43
N LYS A 18 14.09 2.17 -15.23
CA LYS A 18 15.53 2.27 -14.92
C LYS A 18 16.15 0.95 -14.49
N LYS A 19 15.37 0.11 -13.81
CA LYS A 19 15.77 -1.22 -13.34
C LYS A 19 14.59 -2.17 -13.51
N SER A 20 14.60 -2.92 -14.60
CA SER A 20 13.49 -3.81 -14.98
C SER A 20 13.31 -5.00 -14.04
N ASN A 21 14.37 -5.42 -13.35
CA ASN A 21 14.33 -6.49 -12.36
C ASN A 21 14.12 -5.92 -10.94
N ILE A 22 12.96 -5.32 -10.72
CA ILE A 22 12.49 -4.92 -9.39
C ILE A 22 11.17 -5.61 -9.12
N SER A 23 11.00 -6.07 -7.90
CA SER A 23 9.72 -6.59 -7.40
C SER A 23 9.72 -6.40 -5.89
N PRO A 24 8.98 -5.42 -5.34
CA PRO A 24 8.83 -5.31 -3.90
C PRO A 24 8.13 -6.59 -3.39
N ASN A 25 8.49 -7.04 -2.18
CA ASN A 25 7.73 -8.10 -1.53
C ASN A 25 6.37 -7.56 -1.03
N PHE A 26 5.46 -8.44 -0.63
CA PHE A 26 4.13 -8.05 -0.16
C PHE A 26 4.15 -7.09 1.05
N ASN A 27 5.08 -7.28 1.98
CA ASN A 27 5.20 -6.41 3.16
C ASN A 27 5.57 -4.98 2.76
N PHE A 28 6.54 -4.83 1.85
CA PHE A 28 6.92 -3.51 1.33
C PHE A 28 5.86 -2.93 0.41
N MET A 29 5.18 -3.74 -0.40
CA MET A 29 4.08 -3.26 -1.24
C MET A 29 2.92 -2.71 -0.39
N GLY A 30 2.57 -3.38 0.71
CA GLY A 30 1.58 -2.90 1.67
C GLY A 30 1.96 -1.56 2.29
N GLN A 31 3.21 -1.44 2.77
CA GLN A 31 3.72 -0.17 3.32
C GLN A 31 3.72 0.96 2.27
N LEU A 32 4.00 0.66 1.01
CA LEU A 32 3.98 1.64 -0.07
C LEU A 32 2.55 2.11 -0.41
N LEU A 33 1.57 1.20 -0.37
CA LEU A 33 0.15 1.52 -0.55
C LEU A 33 -0.38 2.39 0.60
N ASP A 34 -0.05 2.05 1.86
CA ASP A 34 -0.44 2.86 3.02
C ASP A 34 0.21 4.26 2.97
N PHE A 35 1.45 4.33 2.50
CA PHE A 35 2.14 5.61 2.32
C PHE A 35 1.49 6.47 1.24
N GLU A 36 1.10 5.89 0.11
CA GLU A 36 0.36 6.60 -0.94
C GLU A 36 -0.95 7.19 -0.42
N ARG A 37 -1.70 6.42 0.38
CA ARG A 37 -2.93 6.88 1.04
C ARG A 37 -2.66 8.03 2.00
N THR A 38 -1.59 7.94 2.80
CA THR A 38 -1.16 8.99 3.73
C THR A 38 -0.82 10.31 3.01
N LEU A 39 -0.34 10.22 1.77
CA LEU A 39 -0.07 11.39 0.93
C LEU A 39 -1.32 11.99 0.27
N GLY A 40 -2.49 11.35 0.39
CA GLY A 40 -3.74 11.80 -0.23
C GLY A 40 -3.74 11.66 -1.76
N LEU A 41 -2.87 10.82 -2.33
CA LEU A 41 -2.71 10.64 -3.77
C LEU A 41 -3.68 9.59 -4.35
N ASN A 42 -4.74 9.23 -3.61
CA ASN A 42 -5.66 8.14 -3.98
C ASN A 42 -6.22 8.33 -5.39
N SER A 43 -6.04 7.30 -6.21
CA SER A 43 -6.74 7.20 -7.49
C SER A 43 -8.24 6.97 -7.24
N PRO A 44 -9.15 7.56 -8.05
CA PRO A 44 -10.59 7.46 -7.86
C PRO A 44 -11.18 6.03 -8.02
N CYS A 45 -10.34 5.01 -8.25
CA CYS A 45 -10.75 3.61 -8.41
C CYS A 45 -10.55 2.74 -7.17
N ASP A 46 -10.04 3.26 -6.04
CA ASP A 46 -10.00 2.51 -4.77
C ASP A 46 -11.41 2.49 -4.14
N ASN A 47 -12.28 1.59 -4.63
CA ASN A 47 -13.59 1.28 -4.05
C ASN A 47 -13.49 0.42 -2.78
N ARG A 48 -12.32 0.38 -2.13
CA ARG A 48 -12.19 -0.29 -0.85
C ARG A 48 -12.64 0.68 0.24
N SER A 49 -13.88 0.46 0.65
CA SER A 49 -14.46 1.05 1.85
C SER A 49 -13.46 0.95 3.00
N PRO A 50 -13.50 1.86 4.00
CA PRO A 50 -12.83 1.67 5.30
C PRO A 50 -13.41 0.47 6.07
N ASN A 51 -13.79 -0.61 5.38
CA ASN A 51 -14.23 -1.91 5.86
C ASN A 51 -13.42 -3.16 5.35
N ASP A 52 -12.39 -3.02 4.50
CA ASP A 52 -11.41 -4.10 4.22
C ASP A 52 -10.26 -4.22 5.25
N GLN A 53 -10.27 -5.30 6.02
CA GLN A 53 -9.41 -5.52 7.19
C GLN A 53 -7.92 -5.76 6.89
N LEU A 54 -7.09 -4.80 7.28
CA LEU A 54 -5.63 -4.82 7.12
C LEU A 54 -4.96 -5.47 8.34
N PHE A 55 -4.19 -6.53 8.15
CA PHE A 55 -3.48 -7.18 9.26
C PHE A 55 -2.02 -6.75 9.32
N PHE A 56 -1.51 -6.47 10.53
CA PHE A 56 -0.08 -6.25 10.77
C PHE A 56 0.53 -7.40 11.58
N THR A 57 1.68 -7.91 11.13
CA THR A 57 2.53 -8.83 11.89
C THR A 57 3.82 -8.14 12.29
N THR A 58 4.22 -8.30 13.56
CA THR A 58 5.47 -7.71 14.08
C THR A 58 6.66 -8.65 13.87
N PRO A 59 7.87 -8.12 13.61
CA PRO A 59 9.03 -8.94 13.24
C PRO A 59 9.63 -9.80 14.37
N THR A 60 9.27 -9.54 15.63
CA THR A 60 9.84 -10.23 16.80
C THR A 60 8.83 -11.03 17.61
N ASN A 61 7.54 -11.02 17.24
CA ASN A 61 6.52 -11.89 17.82
C ASN A 61 5.45 -12.17 16.76
N HIS A 62 5.09 -13.45 16.58
CA HIS A 62 4.11 -13.95 15.62
C HIS A 62 2.67 -13.62 16.05
N ASN A 63 2.45 -12.43 16.63
CA ASN A 63 1.13 -11.89 16.91
C ASN A 63 0.64 -11.14 15.66
N VAL A 64 -0.57 -11.50 15.23
CA VAL A 64 -1.33 -10.84 14.18
C VAL A 64 -2.30 -9.86 14.83
N PHE A 65 -2.28 -8.60 14.40
CA PHE A 65 -3.29 -7.61 14.80
C PHE A 65 -4.22 -7.34 13.62
N GLN A 66 -5.52 -7.57 13.83
CA GLN A 66 -6.60 -7.34 12.88
C GLN A 66 -7.01 -5.87 12.92
N LEU A 67 -6.94 -5.17 11.79
CA LEU A 67 -7.63 -3.89 11.65
C LEU A 67 -9.08 -4.21 11.30
N ASP A 68 -9.97 -4.20 12.30
CA ASP A 68 -11.40 -4.35 12.04
C ASP A 68 -11.89 -3.18 11.20
N THR A 69 -12.51 -3.54 10.10
CA THR A 69 -12.96 -2.65 9.06
C THR A 69 -14.40 -3.19 8.97
N LEU A 70 -15.43 -2.35 9.22
CA LEU A 70 -16.81 -2.73 9.61
C LEU A 70 -17.87 -2.65 8.49
N GLU A 71 -18.66 -3.72 8.40
CA GLU A 71 -19.47 -4.33 7.31
C GLU A 71 -20.19 -3.48 6.23
N SER A 72 -20.38 -4.08 5.05
CA SER A 72 -21.45 -3.71 4.11
C SER A 72 -22.10 -4.98 3.54
N THR A 73 -23.35 -5.18 3.96
CA THR A 73 -24.34 -6.21 3.57
C THR A 73 -24.56 -6.31 2.06
#